data_AF-A0A410DWU1-F1
#
_entry.id   AF-A0A410DWU1-F1
#
_cell.length_a   1.000
_cell.length_b   1.000
_cell.length_c   1.000
_cell.angle_alpha   90.00
_cell.angle_beta   90.00
_cell.angle_gamma   90.00
#
_symmetry.space_group_name_H-M   'P 1'
#
loop_
_entity.id
_entity.type
_entity.pdbx_description
1 polymer ?
#
loop_
_entity_poly.entity_id
_entity_poly.type
_entity_poly.pdbx_seq_one_letter_code
_entity_poly.pdbx_strand_id
1 'polypeptide(L)'
;MFELINQDEADRIKEILELECLYKPIEIEVDEYKLNVDNVSETNETTHHQPYKMKEFFLLNNDCNDGVLKYKHRLYEMFVNVGEWGYETRLKNTHITLGSDRFHDFCFQIELSQAIKDENSIYITKNVTSMAGPGAICRLYRGLKNNKIKKVMRQKQFIESFGNEIIKYKNKDWIVISKIGLNDLHEKEKAPEIFYNLIKNMFFAMLLVETIGENDAT
;
A
#
# COMPACT_ATOMS: atom_id res chain seq x y z
N MET A 1 -15.88 19.03 1.48
CA MET A 1 -15.44 19.00 2.92
C MET A 1 -14.83 17.63 3.19
N PHE A 2 -13.74 17.52 3.97
CA PHE A 2 -13.13 16.21 4.23
C PHE A 2 -13.70 15.50 5.47
N GLU A 3 -13.97 14.21 5.33
CA GLU A 3 -14.33 13.30 6.42
C GLU A 3 -13.66 11.94 6.27
N LEU A 4 -13.86 11.03 7.22
CA LEU A 4 -13.35 9.66 7.12
C LEU A 4 -14.38 8.77 6.43
N ILE A 5 -13.92 7.75 5.71
CA ILE A 5 -14.81 6.77 5.09
C ILE A 5 -15.62 5.97 6.13
N ASN A 6 -16.76 5.41 5.71
CA ASN A 6 -17.60 4.53 6.53
C ASN A 6 -17.25 3.04 6.30
N GLN A 7 -17.97 2.14 6.98
CA GLN A 7 -17.71 0.70 6.88
C GLN A 7 -18.05 0.13 5.50
N ASP A 8 -19.16 0.56 4.89
CA ASP A 8 -19.60 0.09 3.57
C ASP A 8 -18.56 0.42 2.49
N GLU A 9 -17.99 1.63 2.53
CA GLU A 9 -16.93 2.05 1.62
C GLU A 9 -15.65 1.22 1.82
N ALA A 10 -15.29 0.91 3.06
CA ALA A 10 -14.12 0.09 3.36
C ALA A 10 -14.31 -1.38 2.94
N ASP A 11 -15.51 -1.93 3.18
CA ASP A 11 -15.88 -3.28 2.79
C ASP A 11 -15.84 -3.44 1.27
N ARG A 12 -16.33 -2.43 0.53
CA ARG A 12 -16.31 -2.44 -0.93
C ARG A 12 -14.89 -2.38 -1.50
N ILE A 13 -14.02 -1.54 -0.94
CA ILE A 13 -12.60 -1.48 -1.37
C ILE A 13 -11.90 -2.81 -1.11
N LYS A 14 -12.18 -3.44 0.03
CA LYS A 14 -11.67 -4.77 0.36
C LYS A 14 -12.18 -5.83 -0.62
N GLU A 15 -13.48 -5.84 -0.91
CA GLU A 15 -14.06 -6.77 -1.88
C GLU A 15 -13.38 -6.67 -3.25
N ILE A 16 -13.13 -5.43 -3.72
CA ILE A 16 -12.37 -5.18 -4.96
C ILE A 16 -10.97 -5.80 -4.88
N LEU A 17 -10.25 -5.63 -3.76
CA LEU A 17 -8.92 -6.24 -3.59
C LEU A 17 -8.95 -7.77 -3.53
N GLU A 18 -10.02 -8.38 -3.04
CA GLU A 18 -10.12 -9.83 -2.87
C GLU A 18 -10.59 -10.56 -4.13
N LEU A 19 -11.39 -9.91 -4.99
CA LEU A 19 -12.12 -10.58 -6.08
C LEU A 19 -11.68 -10.17 -7.48
N GLU A 20 -11.02 -9.01 -7.65
CA GLU A 20 -10.63 -8.51 -8.96
C GLU A 20 -9.23 -9.00 -9.38
N CYS A 21 -9.00 -9.00 -10.69
CA CYS A 21 -7.71 -9.30 -11.30
C CYS A 21 -7.14 -8.09 -12.04
N LEU A 22 -5.88 -8.18 -12.46
CA LEU A 22 -5.29 -7.18 -13.34
C LEU A 22 -5.90 -7.26 -14.75
N TYR A 23 -6.41 -6.13 -15.25
CA TYR A 23 -6.85 -6.02 -16.64
C TYR A 23 -5.71 -5.63 -17.62
N LYS A 24 -4.54 -5.24 -17.07
CA LYS A 24 -3.31 -4.97 -17.81
C LYS A 24 -2.09 -5.11 -16.89
N PRO A 25 -0.88 -5.34 -17.43
CA PRO A 25 0.32 -5.47 -16.63
C PRO A 25 0.70 -4.22 -15.82
N ILE A 26 1.40 -4.43 -14.72
CA ILE A 26 2.03 -3.39 -13.90
C ILE A 26 3.55 -3.52 -14.05
N GLU A 27 4.17 -2.44 -14.49
CA GLU A 27 5.63 -2.28 -14.53
C GLU A 27 6.02 -1.09 -13.66
N ILE A 28 6.92 -1.29 -12.70
CA ILE A 28 7.42 -0.25 -11.80
C ILE A 28 8.94 -0.38 -11.70
N GLU A 29 9.66 0.70 -11.94
CA GLU A 29 11.10 0.79 -11.70
C GLU A 29 11.40 1.85 -10.64
N VAL A 30 12.13 1.46 -9.59
CA VAL A 30 12.62 2.35 -8.53
C VAL A 30 14.06 1.99 -8.22
N ASP A 31 15.01 2.78 -8.74
CA ASP A 31 16.44 2.52 -8.61
C ASP A 31 16.79 1.11 -9.13
N GLU A 32 17.42 0.25 -8.33
CA GLU A 32 17.75 -1.14 -8.70
C GLU A 32 16.55 -2.11 -8.68
N TYR A 33 15.38 -1.68 -8.21
CA TYR A 33 14.17 -2.51 -8.13
C TYR A 33 13.35 -2.42 -9.41
N LYS A 34 12.98 -3.57 -9.97
CA LYS A 34 12.05 -3.68 -11.11
C LYS A 34 10.95 -4.67 -10.78
N LEU A 35 9.71 -4.18 -10.69
CA LEU A 35 8.53 -5.00 -10.47
C LEU A 35 7.79 -5.17 -11.80
N ASN A 36 7.55 -6.42 -12.21
CA ASN A 36 6.75 -6.73 -13.38
C ASN A 36 5.66 -7.74 -12.98
N VAL A 37 4.41 -7.34 -13.12
CA VAL A 37 3.25 -8.13 -12.71
C VAL A 37 2.28 -8.23 -13.88
N ASP A 38 1.97 -9.46 -14.26
CA ASP A 38 1.01 -9.76 -15.33
C ASP A 38 -0.36 -10.14 -14.77
N ASN A 39 -0.40 -10.76 -13.59
CA ASN A 39 -1.65 -11.19 -12.96
C ASN A 39 -1.50 -11.29 -11.42
N VAL A 40 -2.56 -11.75 -10.75
CA VAL A 40 -2.56 -12.09 -9.32
C VAL A 40 -3.10 -13.50 -9.12
N SER A 41 -2.73 -14.14 -8.01
CA SER A 41 -3.28 -15.44 -7.63
C SER A 41 -4.72 -15.30 -7.15
N GLU A 42 -5.42 -16.44 -7.02
CA GLU A 42 -6.63 -16.47 -6.21
C GLU A 42 -6.34 -16.06 -4.76
N THR A 43 -7.32 -15.42 -4.14
CA THR A 43 -7.26 -14.97 -2.74
C THR A 43 -7.55 -16.14 -1.80
N ASN A 44 -6.63 -16.40 -0.87
CA ASN A 44 -6.71 -17.49 0.12
C ASN A 44 -6.52 -16.98 1.55
N GLU A 45 -6.67 -17.82 2.57
CA GLU A 45 -6.29 -17.45 3.94
C GLU A 45 -4.77 -17.24 4.04
N THR A 46 -4.35 -16.21 4.79
CA THR A 46 -2.92 -15.85 4.91
C THR A 46 -2.09 -16.97 5.53
N THR A 47 -0.90 -17.19 4.98
CA THR A 47 0.12 -18.03 5.63
C THR A 47 1.11 -17.21 6.46
N HIS A 48 1.23 -15.91 6.18
CA HIS A 48 2.23 -15.03 6.80
C HIS A 48 1.78 -14.38 8.12
N HIS A 49 0.48 -14.13 8.30
CA HIS A 49 -0.01 -13.34 9.46
C HIS A 49 -0.86 -14.13 10.45
N GLN A 50 -0.63 -15.43 10.58
CA GLN A 50 -1.28 -16.24 11.62
C GLN A 50 -0.94 -15.67 13.02
N PRO A 51 -1.91 -15.56 13.95
CA PRO A 51 -3.27 -16.10 13.93
C PRO A 51 -4.35 -15.10 13.43
N TYR A 52 -3.98 -14.01 12.77
CA TYR A 52 -4.94 -12.99 12.33
C TYR A 52 -5.76 -13.47 11.13
N LYS A 53 -7.03 -13.06 11.11
CA LYS A 53 -7.96 -13.38 10.02
C LYS A 53 -7.71 -12.42 8.86
N MET A 54 -6.73 -12.74 8.04
CA MET A 54 -6.44 -12.03 6.80
C MET A 54 -6.48 -12.98 5.63
N LYS A 55 -6.97 -12.44 4.51
CA LYS A 55 -6.78 -13.08 3.22
C LYS A 55 -5.50 -12.61 2.57
N GLU A 56 -5.01 -13.36 1.60
CA GLU A 56 -3.73 -13.21 0.93
C GLU A 56 -3.87 -13.54 -0.55
N PHE A 57 -3.22 -12.73 -1.40
CA PHE A 57 -2.96 -13.08 -2.78
C PHE A 57 -1.54 -12.66 -3.18
N PHE A 58 -0.98 -13.37 -4.15
CA PHE A 58 0.35 -13.15 -4.68
C PHE A 58 0.27 -12.39 -6.00
N LEU A 59 1.27 -11.55 -6.26
CA LEU A 59 1.50 -10.99 -7.58
C LEU A 59 2.21 -12.04 -8.45
N LEU A 60 1.77 -12.19 -9.69
CA LEU A 60 2.25 -13.19 -10.64
C LEU A 60 2.77 -12.55 -11.92
N ASN A 61 3.76 -13.17 -12.54
CA ASN A 61 4.16 -12.91 -13.93
C ASN A 61 3.72 -14.08 -14.82
N ASN A 62 3.81 -13.88 -16.14
CA ASN A 62 3.45 -14.89 -17.15
C ASN A 62 4.25 -16.20 -17.04
N ASP A 63 5.42 -16.15 -16.41
CA ASP A 63 6.30 -17.32 -16.23
C ASP A 63 5.93 -18.17 -14.98
N CYS A 64 4.91 -17.76 -14.21
CA CYS A 64 4.21 -18.48 -13.14
C CYS A 64 5.07 -19.13 -12.02
N ASN A 65 6.39 -18.95 -11.98
CA ASN A 65 7.27 -19.61 -11.00
C ASN A 65 8.48 -18.78 -10.54
N ASP A 66 8.65 -17.57 -11.04
CA ASP A 66 9.83 -16.76 -10.80
C ASP A 66 9.37 -15.39 -10.29
N GLY A 67 9.64 -15.07 -9.02
CA GLY A 67 9.09 -13.89 -8.33
C GLY A 67 9.02 -12.59 -9.16
N VAL A 68 8.01 -11.76 -8.91
CA VAL A 68 7.71 -10.58 -9.73
C VAL A 68 8.66 -9.38 -9.50
N LEU A 69 9.37 -9.36 -8.37
CA LEU A 69 10.30 -8.29 -8.03
C LEU A 69 11.73 -8.70 -8.34
N LYS A 70 12.35 -8.03 -9.30
CA LYS A 70 13.77 -8.15 -9.60
C LYS A 70 14.58 -7.14 -8.80
N TYR A 71 15.61 -7.63 -8.14
CA TYR A 71 16.66 -6.82 -7.53
C TYR A 71 18.01 -7.49 -7.81
N LYS A 72 18.90 -6.77 -8.50
CA LYS A 72 20.17 -7.30 -9.02
C LYS A 72 19.92 -8.54 -9.91
N HIS A 73 20.41 -9.71 -9.51
CA HIS A 73 20.31 -10.97 -10.26
C HIS A 73 19.33 -11.97 -9.62
N ARG A 74 18.44 -11.52 -8.73
CA ARG A 74 17.47 -12.37 -8.04
C ARG A 74 16.05 -11.85 -8.24
N LEU A 75 15.11 -12.79 -8.19
CA LEU A 75 13.68 -12.57 -8.25
C LEU A 75 13.09 -12.91 -6.88
N TYR A 76 12.08 -12.14 -6.50
CA TYR A 76 11.47 -12.13 -5.17
C TYR A 76 9.96 -12.09 -5.31
N GLU A 77 9.28 -12.78 -4.40
CA GLU A 77 7.84 -12.83 -4.34
C GLU A 77 7.29 -11.53 -3.74
N MET A 78 6.08 -11.17 -4.17
CA MET A 78 5.35 -10.02 -3.64
C MET A 78 3.92 -10.46 -3.39
N PHE A 79 3.37 -10.07 -2.25
CA PHE A 79 2.01 -10.44 -1.86
C PHE A 79 1.31 -9.31 -1.12
N VAL A 80 -0.01 -9.40 -1.09
CA VAL A 80 -0.90 -8.47 -0.39
C VAL A 80 -1.76 -9.28 0.56
N ASN A 81 -1.95 -8.76 1.77
CA ASN A 81 -2.92 -9.29 2.72
C ASN A 81 -3.97 -8.25 3.07
N VAL A 82 -5.22 -8.69 3.25
CA VAL A 82 -6.34 -7.83 3.64
C VAL A 82 -7.17 -8.49 4.74
N GLY A 83 -7.49 -7.78 5.82
CA GLY A 83 -8.34 -8.33 6.89
C GLY A 83 -8.21 -7.67 8.25
N GLU A 84 -8.46 -8.45 9.32
CA GLU A 84 -8.24 -8.00 10.71
C GLU A 84 -6.76 -8.08 11.08
N TRP A 85 -6.34 -7.17 11.95
CA TRP A 85 -4.98 -7.13 12.47
C TRP A 85 -4.99 -7.03 14.00
N GLY A 86 -3.82 -7.19 14.62
CA GLY A 86 -3.64 -7.24 16.08
C GLY A 86 -3.91 -5.94 16.87
N TYR A 87 -4.64 -4.96 16.31
CA TYR A 87 -5.12 -3.81 17.06
C TYR A 87 -6.50 -3.36 16.57
N GLU A 88 -7.31 -2.83 17.48
CA GLU A 88 -8.63 -2.30 17.16
C GLU A 88 -8.52 -0.96 16.42
N THR A 89 -9.38 -0.79 15.42
CA THR A 89 -9.53 0.49 14.73
C THR A 89 -11.00 0.91 14.70
N ARG A 90 -11.28 2.09 14.15
CA ARG A 90 -12.65 2.61 14.02
C ARG A 90 -13.52 1.72 13.12
N LEU A 91 -12.93 1.07 12.12
CA LEU A 91 -13.61 0.18 11.19
C LEU A 91 -13.10 -1.26 11.38
N LYS A 92 -13.90 -2.24 11.01
CA LYS A 92 -13.54 -3.66 11.12
C LYS A 92 -12.90 -4.13 9.81
N ASN A 93 -11.96 -5.07 9.89
CA ASN A 93 -11.38 -5.74 8.72
C ASN A 93 -10.72 -4.81 7.68
N THR A 94 -10.11 -3.71 8.12
CA THR A 94 -9.63 -2.64 7.24
C THR A 94 -8.12 -2.60 7.02
N HIS A 95 -7.40 -3.60 7.51
CA HIS A 95 -5.95 -3.61 7.43
C HIS A 95 -5.47 -4.22 6.11
N ILE A 96 -4.55 -3.54 5.43
CA ILE A 96 -3.88 -4.00 4.21
C ILE A 96 -2.38 -4.03 4.46
N THR A 97 -1.73 -5.16 4.22
CA THR A 97 -0.27 -5.27 4.25
C THR A 97 0.27 -5.67 2.88
N LEU A 98 1.42 -5.11 2.52
CA LEU A 98 2.23 -5.55 1.39
C LEU A 98 3.48 -6.23 1.95
N GLY A 99 3.85 -7.34 1.34
CA GLY A 99 4.97 -8.16 1.77
C GLY A 99 5.82 -8.68 0.62
N SER A 100 7.03 -9.12 0.97
CA SER A 100 8.00 -9.76 0.08
C SER A 100 9.01 -10.55 0.89
N ASP A 101 9.43 -11.69 0.35
CA ASP A 101 10.54 -12.51 0.86
C ASP A 101 11.90 -11.77 0.83
N ARG A 102 12.04 -10.71 0.04
CA ARG A 102 13.21 -9.80 0.08
C ARG A 102 13.25 -8.91 1.32
N PHE A 103 12.09 -8.56 1.84
CA PHE A 103 11.93 -7.46 2.79
C PHE A 103 11.39 -7.94 4.12
N HIS A 104 10.08 -8.10 4.20
CA HIS A 104 9.28 -8.50 5.35
C HIS A 104 7.84 -8.64 4.89
N ASP A 105 7.08 -9.53 5.52
CA ASP A 105 5.66 -9.81 5.22
C ASP A 105 4.70 -8.63 5.39
N PHE A 106 5.13 -7.54 6.02
CA PHE A 106 4.33 -6.32 6.23
C PHE A 106 5.17 -5.05 6.03
N CYS A 107 6.03 -5.05 5.00
CA CYS A 107 6.92 -3.92 4.73
C CYS A 107 6.17 -2.60 4.44
N PHE A 108 4.95 -2.65 3.92
CA PHE A 108 4.11 -1.46 3.82
C PHE A 108 2.68 -1.77 4.26
N GLN A 109 2.05 -0.82 4.94
CA GLN A 109 0.77 -1.03 5.58
C GLN A 109 -0.16 0.14 5.30
N ILE A 110 -1.41 -0.18 4.96
CA ILE A 110 -2.51 0.76 4.80
C ILE A 110 -3.62 0.38 5.75
N GLU A 111 -4.27 1.39 6.29
CA GLU A 111 -5.35 1.23 7.25
C GLU A 111 -6.55 2.00 6.71
N LEU A 112 -7.53 1.29 6.12
CA LEU A 112 -8.68 1.95 5.47
C LEU A 112 -9.51 2.77 6.46
N SER A 113 -9.47 2.46 7.76
CA SER A 113 -10.12 3.30 8.78
C SER A 113 -9.57 4.73 8.86
N GLN A 114 -8.39 5.00 8.27
CA GLN A 114 -7.77 6.32 8.12
C GLN A 114 -7.98 6.95 6.74
N ALA A 115 -8.61 6.25 5.78
CA ALA A 115 -8.92 6.82 4.48
C ALA A 115 -9.88 8.01 4.63
N ILE A 116 -9.64 9.03 3.81
CA ILE A 116 -10.34 10.31 3.83
C ILE A 116 -11.25 10.35 2.61
N LYS A 117 -12.38 11.04 2.67
CA LYS A 117 -13.23 11.32 1.51
C LYS A 117 -13.72 12.76 1.50
N ASP A 118 -14.11 13.21 0.32
CA ASP A 118 -14.94 14.40 0.11
C ASP A 118 -16.22 14.03 -0.64
N GLU A 119 -16.93 15.03 -1.15
CA GLU A 119 -18.18 14.85 -1.92
C GLU A 119 -18.02 14.04 -3.22
N ASN A 120 -16.80 13.89 -3.75
CA ASN A 120 -16.54 13.31 -5.06
C ASN A 120 -15.62 12.09 -5.02
N SER A 121 -14.78 11.95 -4.00
CA SER A 121 -13.69 10.97 -4.02
C SER A 121 -13.32 10.43 -2.64
N ILE A 122 -12.85 9.19 -2.64
CA ILE A 122 -12.18 8.53 -1.53
C ILE A 122 -10.67 8.55 -1.80
N TYR A 123 -9.91 8.83 -0.75
CA TYR A 123 -8.47 8.97 -0.75
C TYR A 123 -7.88 7.95 0.22
N ILE A 124 -7.17 6.97 -0.33
CA ILE A 124 -6.32 6.07 0.44
C ILE A 124 -5.06 6.84 0.79
N THR A 125 -4.74 6.98 2.08
CA THR A 125 -3.72 7.92 2.53
C THR A 125 -2.70 7.34 3.49
N LYS A 126 -1.55 8.01 3.58
CA LYS A 126 -0.56 7.83 4.64
C LYS A 126 -0.23 9.17 5.30
N ASN A 127 -0.10 9.15 6.63
CA ASN A 127 0.26 10.31 7.41
C ASN A 127 1.76 10.59 7.24
N VAL A 128 2.07 11.75 6.65
CA VAL A 128 3.44 12.22 6.46
C VAL A 128 3.82 13.33 7.44
N THR A 129 2.94 13.77 8.33
CA THR A 129 3.33 14.63 9.47
C THR A 129 4.00 13.82 10.57
N SER A 130 3.48 12.64 10.89
CA SER A 130 3.93 11.82 12.02
C SER A 130 4.98 10.78 11.61
N MET A 131 5.99 10.59 12.47
CA MET A 131 7.04 9.58 12.25
C MET A 131 6.66 8.18 12.75
N ALA A 132 5.63 8.10 13.59
CA ALA A 132 5.08 6.87 14.15
C ALA A 132 3.60 7.04 14.47
N GLY A 133 2.92 5.93 14.77
CA GLY A 133 1.49 5.91 15.11
C GLY A 133 0.57 5.79 13.90
N PRO A 134 -0.73 6.06 14.08
CA PRO A 134 -1.75 5.78 13.06
C PRO A 134 -1.46 6.44 11.71
N GLY A 135 -1.51 5.62 10.65
CA GLY A 135 -1.28 6.04 9.27
C GLY A 135 0.17 6.38 8.92
N ALA A 136 1.11 6.41 9.88
CA ALA A 136 2.49 6.80 9.62
C ALA A 136 3.23 5.76 8.77
N ILE A 137 4.25 6.20 8.05
CA ILE A 137 5.16 5.33 7.29
C ILE A 137 6.38 5.03 8.16
N CYS A 138 6.20 4.27 9.25
CA CYS A 138 7.26 4.01 10.23
C CYS A 138 8.53 3.42 9.58
N ARG A 139 8.36 2.55 8.58
CA ARG A 139 9.45 1.85 7.90
C ARG A 139 10.39 2.78 7.14
N LEU A 140 9.92 3.94 6.69
CA LEU A 140 10.75 4.98 6.08
C LEU A 140 11.89 5.44 7.01
N TYR A 141 11.66 5.37 8.32
CA TYR A 141 12.58 5.85 9.34
C TYR A 141 13.41 4.75 9.99
N ARG A 142 13.37 3.51 9.46
CA ARG A 142 14.12 2.37 10.01
C ARG A 142 15.61 2.68 10.10
N GLY A 143 16.26 2.18 11.15
CA GLY A 143 17.70 2.37 11.38
C GLY A 143 18.13 3.75 11.87
N LEU A 144 17.27 4.78 11.80
CA LEU A 144 17.65 6.17 12.12
C LEU A 144 17.62 6.53 13.61
N LYS A 145 17.06 5.67 14.49
CA LYS A 145 16.91 5.91 15.93
C LYS A 145 16.37 7.32 16.23
N ASN A 146 17.17 8.18 16.85
CA ASN A 146 16.79 9.56 17.24
C ASN A 146 17.26 10.64 16.24
N ASN A 147 17.82 10.27 15.08
CA ASN A 147 18.31 11.23 14.09
C ASN A 147 17.15 11.93 13.37
N LYS A 148 16.67 13.05 13.94
CA LYS A 148 15.54 13.81 13.40
C LYS A 148 15.82 14.41 12.02
N ILE A 149 17.05 14.86 11.77
CA ILE A 149 17.43 15.50 10.49
C ILE A 149 17.28 14.50 9.35
N LYS A 150 17.88 13.30 9.47
CA LYS A 150 17.74 12.25 8.46
C LYS A 150 16.28 11.81 8.26
N LYS A 151 15.48 11.74 9.33
CA LYS A 151 14.06 11.41 9.20
C LYS A 151 13.30 12.44 8.36
N VAL A 152 13.52 13.73 8.61
CA VAL A 152 12.92 14.81 7.82
C VAL A 152 13.38 14.76 6.36
N MET A 153 14.68 14.47 6.12
CA MET A 153 15.19 14.31 4.75
C MET A 153 14.51 13.16 4.01
N ARG A 154 14.41 11.97 4.62
CA ARG A 154 13.74 10.82 4.00
C ARG A 154 12.25 11.07 3.73
N GLN A 155 11.59 11.77 4.65
CA GLN A 155 10.19 12.18 4.46
C GLN A 155 10.03 13.09 3.24
N LYS A 156 10.88 14.12 3.12
CA LYS A 156 10.87 15.02 1.95
C LYS A 156 11.16 14.27 0.66
N GLN A 157 12.20 13.43 0.66
CA GLN A 157 12.54 12.59 -0.48
C GLN A 157 11.38 11.70 -0.91
N PHE A 158 10.70 11.04 0.05
CA PHE A 158 9.53 10.22 -0.25
C PHE A 158 8.39 11.04 -0.87
N ILE A 159 8.06 12.19 -0.29
CA ILE A 159 7.00 13.08 -0.80
C ILE A 159 7.33 13.56 -2.22
N GLU A 160 8.58 14.01 -2.44
CA GLU A 160 9.04 14.51 -3.73
C GLU A 160 9.09 13.41 -4.80
N SER A 161 9.60 12.22 -4.46
CA SER A 161 9.71 11.10 -5.40
C SER A 161 8.37 10.43 -5.70
N PHE A 162 7.45 10.37 -4.73
CA PHE A 162 6.12 9.80 -4.97
C PHE A 162 5.24 10.76 -5.76
N GLY A 163 5.37 12.07 -5.54
CA GLY A 163 4.80 13.11 -6.41
C GLY A 163 3.27 13.26 -6.37
N ASN A 164 2.58 12.57 -5.45
CA ASN A 164 1.12 12.65 -5.31
C ASN A 164 0.65 13.80 -4.42
N GLU A 165 -0.66 14.07 -4.50
CA GLU A 165 -1.34 15.11 -3.73
C GLU A 165 -1.25 14.89 -2.21
N ILE A 166 -1.27 16.00 -1.47
CA ILE A 166 -1.30 16.03 -0.01
C ILE A 166 -2.60 16.68 0.47
N ILE A 167 -3.34 15.96 1.31
CA ILE A 167 -4.55 16.43 1.96
C ILE A 167 -4.23 16.88 3.39
N LYS A 168 -4.68 18.09 3.73
CA LYS A 168 -4.65 18.59 5.11
C LYS A 168 -5.92 18.17 5.85
N TYR A 169 -5.79 17.28 6.83
CA TYR A 169 -6.90 16.80 7.62
C TYR A 169 -6.52 16.64 9.10
N LYS A 170 -7.33 17.22 9.99
CA LYS A 170 -7.11 17.24 11.44
C LYS A 170 -5.68 17.66 11.84
N ASN A 171 -5.20 18.78 11.28
CA ASN A 171 -3.86 19.35 11.52
C ASN A 171 -2.70 18.42 11.15
N LYS A 172 -2.92 17.51 10.20
CA LYS A 172 -1.89 16.62 9.65
C LYS A 172 -1.94 16.64 8.13
N ASP A 173 -0.80 16.41 7.54
CA ASP A 173 -0.57 16.21 6.12
C ASP A 173 -0.63 14.72 5.81
N TRP A 174 -1.52 14.37 4.88
CA TRP A 174 -1.79 13.02 4.44
C TRP A 174 -1.49 12.93 2.96
N ILE A 175 -0.45 12.17 2.60
CA ILE A 175 -0.16 11.91 1.18
C ILE A 175 -1.16 10.88 0.66
N VAL A 176 -1.70 11.14 -0.53
CA VAL A 176 -2.67 10.24 -1.17
C VAL A 176 -1.93 9.16 -1.93
N ILE A 177 -2.07 7.92 -1.46
CA ILE A 177 -1.54 6.73 -2.13
C ILE A 177 -2.40 6.40 -3.36
N SER A 178 -3.72 6.44 -3.22
CA SER A 178 -4.64 6.19 -4.34
C SER A 178 -5.93 6.97 -4.15
N LYS A 179 -6.57 7.32 -5.28
CA LYS A 179 -7.82 8.07 -5.34
C LYS A 179 -8.87 7.25 -6.08
N ILE A 180 -10.09 7.19 -5.53
CA ILE A 180 -11.22 6.45 -6.06
C ILE A 180 -12.39 7.43 -6.18
N GLY A 181 -13.05 7.49 -7.33
CA GLY A 181 -14.28 8.26 -7.48
C GLY A 181 -15.39 7.67 -6.60
N LEU A 182 -16.10 8.50 -5.85
CA LEU A 182 -17.12 8.02 -4.91
C LEU A 182 -18.26 7.27 -5.64
N ASN A 183 -18.66 7.79 -6.81
CA ASN A 183 -19.66 7.14 -7.66
C ASN A 183 -19.12 5.85 -8.31
N ASP A 184 -17.82 5.81 -8.63
CA ASP A 184 -17.19 4.66 -9.29
C ASP A 184 -17.06 3.45 -8.35
N LEU A 185 -17.01 3.66 -7.02
CA LEU A 185 -16.72 2.60 -6.05
C LEU A 185 -17.68 1.39 -6.15
N HIS A 186 -18.95 1.65 -6.42
CA HIS A 186 -19.99 0.62 -6.52
C HIS A 186 -20.31 0.26 -7.97
N GLU A 187 -19.65 0.87 -8.95
CA GLU A 187 -19.79 0.50 -10.35
C GLU A 187 -18.91 -0.71 -10.65
N LYS A 188 -19.54 -1.85 -10.96
CA LYS A 188 -18.82 -3.11 -11.23
C LYS A 188 -17.78 -2.96 -12.35
N GLU A 189 -18.11 -2.23 -13.40
CA GLU A 189 -17.22 -1.98 -14.55
C GLU A 189 -15.95 -1.19 -14.17
N LYS A 190 -15.98 -0.47 -13.04
CA LYS A 190 -14.85 0.32 -12.53
C LYS A 190 -13.95 -0.46 -11.58
N ALA A 191 -14.42 -1.59 -11.04
CA ALA A 191 -13.69 -2.38 -10.06
C ALA A 191 -12.29 -2.82 -10.55
N PRO A 192 -12.10 -3.27 -11.81
CA PRO A 192 -10.75 -3.61 -12.31
C PRO A 192 -9.81 -2.39 -12.36
N GLU A 193 -10.34 -1.20 -12.69
CA GLU A 193 -9.56 0.04 -12.71
C GLU A 193 -9.14 0.46 -11.30
N ILE A 194 -10.06 0.39 -10.34
CA ILE A 194 -9.80 0.67 -8.93
C ILE A 194 -8.74 -0.29 -8.39
N PHE A 195 -8.89 -1.59 -8.64
CA PHE A 195 -7.92 -2.62 -8.25
C PHE A 195 -6.52 -2.30 -8.80
N TYR A 196 -6.41 -2.09 -10.11
CA TYR A 196 -5.14 -1.79 -10.77
C TYR A 196 -4.44 -0.57 -10.14
N ASN A 197 -5.18 0.53 -9.96
CA ASN A 197 -4.63 1.77 -9.42
C ASN A 197 -4.20 1.60 -7.96
N LEU A 198 -4.95 0.86 -7.15
CA LEU A 198 -4.56 0.52 -5.78
C LEU A 198 -3.25 -0.26 -5.78
N ILE A 199 -3.18 -1.41 -6.46
CA ILE A 199 -2.00 -2.28 -6.47
C ILE A 199 -0.77 -1.51 -6.96
N LYS A 200 -0.87 -0.85 -8.13
CA LYS A 200 0.25 -0.11 -8.71
C LYS A 200 0.79 0.95 -7.76
N ASN A 201 -0.09 1.79 -7.19
CA ASN A 201 0.37 2.90 -6.37
C ASN A 201 0.88 2.44 -5.00
N MET A 202 0.27 1.41 -4.40
CA MET A 202 0.73 0.84 -3.13
C MET A 202 2.14 0.24 -3.27
N PHE A 203 2.39 -0.54 -4.33
CA PHE A 203 3.72 -1.12 -4.56
C PHE A 203 4.75 -0.07 -4.98
N PHE A 204 4.38 0.96 -5.74
CA PHE A 204 5.28 2.08 -6.03
C PHE A 204 5.71 2.80 -4.74
N ALA A 205 4.75 3.12 -3.86
CA ALA A 205 5.04 3.74 -2.57
C ALA A 205 5.92 2.85 -1.68
N MET A 206 5.62 1.55 -1.61
CA MET A 206 6.40 0.57 -0.87
C MET A 206 7.85 0.52 -1.35
N LEU A 207 8.09 0.41 -2.65
CA LEU A 207 9.44 0.35 -3.22
C LEU A 207 10.22 1.64 -2.96
N LEU A 208 9.60 2.81 -3.08
CA LEU A 208 10.24 4.07 -2.69
C LEU A 208 10.67 4.06 -1.22
N VAL A 209 9.83 3.56 -0.31
CA VAL A 209 10.17 3.46 1.13
C VAL A 209 11.36 2.53 1.36
N GLU A 210 11.41 1.39 0.67
CA GLU A 210 12.53 0.45 0.77
C GLU A 210 13.83 1.05 0.25
N THR A 211 13.81 1.62 -0.96
CA THR A 211 14.98 2.26 -1.59
C THR A 211 15.54 3.41 -0.74
N ILE A 212 14.69 4.33 -0.29
CA ILE A 212 15.11 5.44 0.60
C ILE A 212 15.67 4.89 1.92
N GLY A 213 15.10 3.79 2.42
CA GLY A 213 15.56 3.12 3.63
C GLY A 213 16.96 2.52 3.51
N GLU A 214 17.30 1.97 2.34
CA GLU A 214 18.57 1.29 2.05
C GLU A 214 19.73 2.23 1.68
N ASN A 215 19.45 3.36 1.02
CA ASN A 215 20.48 4.30 0.54
C ASN A 215 21.32 4.99 1.64
N ASP A 216 20.99 4.80 2.93
CA ASP A 216 21.84 5.23 4.06
C ASP A 216 22.53 4.06 4.81
N ALA A 217 22.29 2.81 4.41
CA ALA A 217 22.86 1.62 5.06
C ALA A 217 24.24 1.23 4.48
N THR A 218 24.62 1.87 3.38
CA THR A 218 25.95 1.85 2.73
C THR A 218 26.73 3.11 3.08
#